data_AF-A0A9Q1C331-F1
#
_entry.id   AF-A0A9Q1C331-F1
#
_cell.length_a   1.000
_cell.length_b   1.000
_cell.length_c   1.000
_cell.angle_alpha   90.00
_cell.angle_beta   90.00
_cell.angle_gamma   90.00
#
_symmetry.space_group_name_H-M   'P 1'
#
loop_
_entity.id
_entity.type
_entity.pdbx_description
1 polymer ?
#
loop_
_entity_poly.entity_id
_entity_poly.type
_entity_poly.pdbx_seq_one_letter_code
_entity_poly.pdbx_strand_id
1 'polypeptide(L)'
;MMTNILFLLLICGNVKYTVCSCDAWRDDGRCGGDFLAPNGEVAQCDPEGINPCCSPYNWCGHSEAHCDCDDCTDYREPGNLAWRDDYRCGGNFIAPNGEPAQCNPEGSNYCCSSHSWCGSTAKHCDCDGCIDYRITPCTTVATCNPRAVWNETACKCECENVERCNSRAVWNEDTCKCDCRPLQCLPGYKLNPTTCHCKCKKKTCPAGFVFDKSCCKCKCRRFSECGAGQYFSKETCQCETGFITVS
;
A
#
# COMPACT_ATOMS: atom_id res chain seq x y z
N MET A 1 -61.26 -2.50 4.24
CA MET A 1 -60.10 -3.00 5.01
C MET A 1 -58.96 -3.12 4.00
N MET A 2 -58.01 -2.18 3.99
CA MET A 2 -56.61 -2.36 4.46
C MET A 2 -55.92 -3.58 3.80
N THR A 3 -54.72 -3.59 3.19
CA THR A 3 -53.59 -2.67 2.91
C THR A 3 -52.55 -3.58 2.19
N ASN A 4 -51.97 -3.19 1.05
CA ASN A 4 -50.56 -2.77 0.86
C ASN A 4 -49.52 -3.83 0.38
N ILE A 5 -48.81 -3.39 -0.66
CA ILE A 5 -47.35 -3.45 -0.89
C ILE A 5 -46.75 -4.77 -1.41
N LEU A 6 -46.65 -4.77 -2.74
CA LEU A 6 -45.52 -5.20 -3.57
C LEU A 6 -44.15 -5.05 -2.86
N PHE A 7 -43.48 -6.15 -2.53
CA PHE A 7 -42.07 -6.16 -2.17
C PHE A 7 -41.25 -6.90 -3.23
N LEU A 8 -40.26 -6.18 -3.77
CA LEU A 8 -39.33 -6.58 -4.79
C LEU A 8 -38.42 -7.74 -4.37
N LEU A 9 -38.11 -8.57 -5.36
CA LEU A 9 -36.90 -9.37 -5.59
C LEU A 9 -35.75 -9.17 -4.59
N LEU A 10 -35.48 -10.19 -3.79
CA LEU A 10 -34.14 -10.48 -3.27
C LEU A 10 -33.84 -11.95 -3.59
N ILE A 11 -33.31 -12.17 -4.79
CA ILE A 11 -32.65 -13.42 -5.14
C ILE A 11 -31.37 -13.43 -4.31
N CYS A 12 -31.36 -14.17 -3.20
CA CYS A 12 -30.14 -14.42 -2.43
C CYS A 12 -29.29 -15.42 -3.21
N GLY A 13 -28.68 -14.95 -4.30
CA GLY A 13 -27.62 -15.67 -4.98
C GLY A 13 -26.43 -15.75 -4.03
N ASN A 14 -26.05 -16.96 -3.65
CA ASN A 14 -24.74 -17.23 -3.09
C ASN A 14 -23.70 -16.96 -4.20
N VAL A 15 -23.36 -15.69 -4.40
CA VAL A 15 -22.13 -15.34 -5.10
C VAL A 15 -21.02 -15.76 -4.14
N LYS A 16 -20.52 -16.98 -4.30
CA LYS A 16 -19.16 -17.29 -3.85
C LYS A 16 -18.31 -16.23 -4.53
N TYR A 17 -17.75 -15.32 -3.74
CA TYR A 17 -16.73 -14.41 -4.23
C TYR A 17 -15.59 -15.28 -4.72
N THR A 18 -15.55 -15.57 -6.02
CA THR A 18 -14.30 -15.97 -6.66
C THR A 18 -13.46 -14.71 -6.63
N VAL A 19 -12.68 -14.58 -5.57
CA VAL A 19 -11.63 -13.58 -5.50
C VAL A 19 -10.75 -13.88 -6.71
N CYS A 20 -10.68 -12.95 -7.66
CA CYS A 20 -9.61 -12.97 -8.65
C CYS A 20 -8.35 -12.68 -7.84
N SER A 21 -7.72 -13.73 -7.33
CA SER A 21 -6.43 -13.62 -6.66
C SER A 21 -5.36 -13.52 -7.74
N CYS A 22 -4.47 -12.55 -7.57
CA CYS A 22 -3.29 -12.39 -8.42
C CYS A 22 -2.14 -13.33 -8.02
N ASP A 23 -2.34 -14.21 -7.03
CA ASP A 23 -1.30 -15.12 -6.58
C ASP A 23 -0.93 -16.06 -7.72
N ALA A 24 0.37 -16.06 -8.07
CA ALA A 24 0.93 -16.95 -9.08
C ALA A 24 1.26 -18.34 -8.51
N TRP A 25 1.15 -18.53 -7.19
CA TRP A 25 1.48 -19.77 -6.48
C TRP A 25 0.26 -20.35 -5.76
N ARG A 26 0.41 -21.60 -5.29
CA ARG A 26 -0.66 -22.37 -4.65
C ARG A 26 -0.28 -22.76 -3.22
N ASP A 27 -1.26 -22.73 -2.33
CA ASP A 27 -1.08 -23.13 -0.92
C ASP A 27 -0.68 -24.61 -0.74
N ASP A 28 -1.01 -25.46 -1.72
CA ASP A 28 -0.65 -26.88 -1.70
C ASP A 28 0.76 -27.16 -2.25
N GLY A 29 1.52 -26.13 -2.63
CA GLY A 29 2.89 -26.24 -3.11
C GLY A 29 3.03 -26.91 -4.48
N ARG A 30 1.94 -27.03 -5.25
CA ARG A 30 2.00 -27.52 -6.63
C ARG A 30 2.39 -26.38 -7.58
N CYS A 31 3.19 -26.72 -8.58
CA CYS A 31 3.71 -25.80 -9.59
C CYS A 31 3.81 -26.51 -10.94
N GLY A 32 3.92 -25.78 -12.05
CA GLY A 32 4.11 -26.34 -13.39
C GLY A 32 2.96 -27.20 -13.91
N GLY A 33 3.17 -27.81 -15.08
CA GLY A 33 2.22 -28.73 -15.72
C GLY A 33 0.81 -28.14 -15.89
N ASP A 34 -0.21 -28.94 -15.56
CA ASP A 34 -1.62 -28.54 -15.60
C ASP A 34 -2.13 -27.91 -14.30
N PHE A 35 -1.25 -27.64 -13.33
CA PHE A 35 -1.64 -27.02 -12.06
C PHE A 35 -1.80 -25.52 -12.26
N LEU A 36 -3.04 -25.03 -12.28
CA LEU A 36 -3.31 -23.60 -12.39
C LEU A 36 -3.29 -22.93 -11.01
N ALA A 37 -2.69 -21.75 -10.93
CA ALA A 37 -2.77 -20.87 -9.78
C ALA A 37 -4.12 -20.14 -9.73
N PRO A 38 -4.45 -19.48 -8.61
CA PRO A 38 -5.68 -18.69 -8.47
C PRO A 38 -5.86 -17.61 -9.55
N ASN A 39 -4.75 -17.13 -10.11
CA ASN A 39 -4.72 -16.17 -11.21
C ASN A 39 -5.09 -16.78 -12.59
N GLY A 40 -5.27 -18.11 -12.67
CA GLY A 40 -5.64 -18.82 -13.90
C GLY A 40 -4.46 -19.19 -14.81
N GLU A 41 -3.24 -18.83 -14.44
CA GLU A 41 -2.01 -19.20 -15.15
C GLU A 41 -1.39 -20.48 -14.56
N VAL A 42 -0.39 -21.04 -15.23
CA VAL A 42 0.36 -22.19 -14.69
C VAL A 42 1.02 -21.77 -13.38
N ALA A 43 0.79 -22.56 -12.34
CA ALA A 43 1.25 -22.26 -10.99
C ALA A 43 2.77 -22.23 -10.91
N GLN A 44 3.27 -21.22 -10.23
CA GLN A 44 4.68 -21.00 -9.93
C GLN A 44 4.95 -21.31 -8.45
N CYS A 45 6.22 -21.34 -8.08
CA CYS A 45 6.62 -21.31 -6.69
C CYS A 45 6.86 -19.86 -6.27
N ASP A 46 6.58 -19.55 -5.01
CA ASP A 46 6.84 -18.22 -4.45
C ASP A 46 8.35 -17.91 -4.50
N PRO A 47 8.79 -16.92 -5.29
CA PRO A 47 10.22 -16.62 -5.46
C PRO A 47 10.87 -16.05 -4.19
N GLU A 48 10.07 -15.51 -3.27
CA GLU A 48 10.52 -15.02 -1.95
C GLU A 48 10.30 -16.05 -0.83
N GLY A 49 9.66 -17.17 -1.16
CA GLY A 49 9.30 -18.23 -0.21
C GLY A 49 10.41 -19.26 0.04
N ILE A 50 10.18 -20.12 1.04
CA ILE A 50 11.13 -21.17 1.45
C ILE A 50 11.38 -22.24 0.37
N ASN A 51 10.46 -22.38 -0.58
CA ASN A 51 10.48 -23.42 -1.61
C ASN A 51 10.32 -22.77 -2.99
N PRO A 52 11.31 -22.03 -3.49
CA PRO A 52 11.14 -21.16 -4.65
C PRO A 52 11.34 -21.89 -5.99
N CYS A 53 11.68 -23.19 -5.97
CA CYS A 53 11.99 -23.95 -7.17
C CYS A 53 10.93 -25.04 -7.42
N CYS A 54 10.48 -25.15 -8.67
CA CYS A 54 9.58 -26.21 -9.10
C CYS A 54 10.35 -27.40 -9.65
N SER A 55 10.20 -28.55 -9.00
CA SER A 55 10.77 -29.82 -9.47
C SER A 55 10.04 -30.36 -10.71
N PRO A 56 10.65 -31.32 -11.45
CA PRO A 56 10.00 -32.01 -12.57
C PRO A 56 8.72 -32.77 -12.17
N TYR A 57 8.54 -33.02 -10.86
CA TYR A 57 7.37 -33.68 -10.29
C TYR A 57 6.23 -32.72 -9.93
N ASN A 58 6.33 -31.45 -10.33
CA ASN A 58 5.32 -30.40 -10.10
C ASN A 58 5.12 -30.09 -8.61
N TRP A 59 6.23 -30.02 -7.87
CA TRP A 59 6.28 -29.65 -6.45
C TRP A 59 7.32 -28.57 -6.19
N CYS A 60 6.94 -27.58 -5.39
CA CYS A 60 7.81 -26.55 -4.88
C CYS A 60 8.77 -27.10 -3.81
N GLY A 61 10.06 -26.79 -3.94
CA GLY A 61 11.10 -27.12 -2.97
C GLY A 61 12.32 -26.21 -3.10
N HIS A 62 13.37 -26.54 -2.34
CA HIS A 62 14.61 -25.74 -2.28
C HIS A 62 15.88 -26.59 -2.34
N SER A 63 15.77 -27.91 -2.51
CA SER A 63 16.95 -28.77 -2.61
C SER A 63 17.51 -28.79 -4.03
N GLU A 64 18.71 -29.36 -4.21
CA GLU A 64 19.33 -29.60 -5.52
C GLU A 64 18.36 -30.31 -6.48
N ALA A 65 17.63 -31.34 -6.02
CA ALA A 65 16.62 -32.02 -6.83
C ALA A 65 15.41 -31.16 -7.26
N HIS A 66 15.24 -29.97 -6.66
CA HIS A 66 14.20 -29.00 -7.02
C HIS A 66 14.73 -27.79 -7.78
N CYS A 67 15.98 -27.38 -7.56
CA CYS A 67 16.56 -26.15 -8.11
C CYS A 67 17.70 -26.38 -9.12
N ASP A 68 18.34 -27.56 -9.11
CA ASP A 68 19.53 -27.91 -9.89
C ASP A 68 19.32 -29.26 -10.59
N CYS A 69 18.54 -29.22 -11.66
CA CYS A 69 18.13 -30.37 -12.45
C CYS A 69 17.69 -29.90 -13.85
N ASP A 70 17.73 -30.80 -14.83
CA ASP A 70 17.51 -30.44 -16.24
C ASP A 70 16.12 -29.86 -16.53
N ASP A 71 15.10 -30.28 -15.77
CA ASP A 71 13.68 -29.94 -15.99
C ASP A 71 13.03 -29.18 -14.81
N CYS A 72 13.82 -28.59 -13.90
CA CYS A 72 13.27 -27.71 -12.85
C CYS A 72 13.28 -26.24 -13.25
N THR A 73 12.35 -25.51 -12.66
CA THR A 73 12.25 -24.05 -12.81
C THR A 73 12.52 -23.39 -11.47
N ASP A 74 13.60 -22.61 -11.39
CA ASP A 74 13.88 -21.75 -10.24
C ASP A 74 13.25 -20.37 -10.47
N TYR A 75 12.30 -19.99 -9.62
CA TYR A 75 11.59 -18.71 -9.76
C TYR A 75 12.30 -17.54 -9.08
N ARG A 76 13.41 -17.78 -8.37
CA ARG A 76 14.23 -16.70 -7.81
C ARG A 76 14.77 -15.86 -8.96
N GLU A 77 14.60 -14.55 -8.91
CA GLU A 77 15.24 -13.65 -9.88
C GLU A 77 16.77 -13.80 -9.77
N PRO A 78 17.46 -14.36 -10.79
CA PRO A 78 18.91 -14.57 -10.73
C PRO A 78 19.68 -13.25 -10.64
N GLY A 79 19.02 -12.10 -10.86
CA GLY A 79 19.57 -10.77 -10.65
C GLY A 79 19.25 -10.12 -9.30
N ASN A 80 18.59 -10.81 -8.36
CA ASN A 80 18.27 -10.27 -7.03
C ASN A 80 18.79 -11.14 -5.86
N LEU A 81 19.43 -12.28 -6.15
CA LEU A 81 20.05 -13.08 -5.10
C LEU A 81 21.30 -12.39 -4.57
N ALA A 82 21.25 -12.03 -3.29
CA ALA A 82 22.34 -11.36 -2.59
C ALA A 82 23.38 -12.34 -2.04
N TRP A 83 23.16 -13.66 -2.08
CA TRP A 83 24.07 -14.68 -1.54
C TRP A 83 24.44 -15.72 -2.61
N ARG A 84 25.48 -16.51 -2.33
CA ARG A 84 26.07 -17.49 -3.26
C ARG A 84 25.92 -18.92 -2.73
N ASP A 85 25.79 -19.88 -3.64
CA ASP A 85 25.67 -21.31 -3.30
C ASP A 85 26.98 -21.91 -2.76
N ASP A 86 28.12 -21.28 -3.05
CA ASP A 86 29.44 -21.65 -2.52
C ASP A 86 29.74 -21.08 -1.12
N TYR A 87 28.75 -20.43 -0.48
CA TYR A 87 28.84 -19.82 0.85
C TYR A 87 29.93 -18.75 0.99
N ARG A 88 30.40 -18.16 -0.11
CA ARG A 88 31.34 -17.03 -0.07
C ARG A 88 30.59 -15.71 0.10
N CYS A 89 31.19 -14.81 0.87
CA CYS A 89 30.60 -13.51 1.21
C CYS A 89 31.66 -12.40 1.30
N GLY A 90 31.22 -11.15 1.33
CA GLY A 90 32.06 -9.95 1.38
C GLY A 90 32.48 -9.45 -0.01
N GLY A 91 33.10 -8.26 -0.06
CA GLY A 91 33.36 -7.51 -1.30
C GLY A 91 34.25 -8.17 -2.36
N ASN A 92 34.98 -9.24 -2.01
CA ASN A 92 35.77 -10.01 -2.97
C ASN A 92 34.95 -11.05 -3.75
N PHE A 93 33.71 -11.29 -3.34
CA PHE A 93 32.80 -12.25 -3.95
C PHE A 93 31.55 -11.50 -4.36
N ILE A 94 31.23 -11.51 -5.65
CA ILE A 94 30.04 -10.85 -6.17
C ILE A 94 28.90 -11.86 -6.21
N ALA A 95 27.74 -11.47 -5.70
CA ALA A 95 26.53 -12.27 -5.74
C ALA A 95 25.85 -12.17 -7.12
N PRO A 96 24.89 -13.05 -7.44
CA PRO A 96 24.15 -12.98 -8.70
C PRO A 96 23.48 -11.63 -8.96
N ASN A 97 23.12 -10.88 -7.91
CA ASN A 97 22.59 -9.52 -8.01
C ASN A 97 23.61 -8.42 -8.37
N GLY A 98 24.88 -8.76 -8.57
CA GLY A 98 25.92 -7.80 -8.96
C GLY A 98 26.55 -7.02 -7.80
N GLU A 99 26.08 -7.22 -6.57
CA GLU A 99 26.57 -6.57 -5.35
C GLU A 99 27.54 -7.51 -4.58
N PRO A 100 28.29 -7.00 -3.58
CA PRO A 100 29.02 -7.84 -2.64
C PRO A 100 28.14 -8.95 -2.05
N ALA A 101 28.64 -10.18 -2.13
CA ALA A 101 27.92 -11.36 -1.67
C ALA A 101 27.66 -11.29 -0.16
N GLN A 102 26.41 -11.51 0.20
CA GLN A 102 25.90 -11.62 1.55
C GLN A 102 25.74 -13.08 1.94
N CYS A 103 25.32 -13.32 3.19
CA CYS A 103 24.85 -14.62 3.63
C CYS A 103 23.33 -14.60 3.77
N ASN A 104 22.68 -15.71 3.45
CA ASN A 104 21.22 -15.81 3.54
C ASN A 104 20.76 -15.60 4.99
N PRO A 105 20.00 -14.53 5.31
CA PRO A 105 19.57 -14.25 6.68
C PRO A 105 18.60 -15.29 7.24
N GLU A 106 17.82 -15.95 6.37
CA GLU A 106 16.88 -17.01 6.73
C GLU A 106 17.52 -18.41 6.69
N GLY A 107 18.77 -18.52 6.22
CA GLY A 107 19.49 -19.78 6.07
C GLY A 107 20.17 -20.26 7.35
N SER A 108 20.73 -21.47 7.36
CA SER A 108 21.50 -21.98 8.53
C SER A 108 22.89 -21.33 8.70
N ASN A 109 23.34 -20.57 7.70
CA ASN A 109 24.64 -19.92 7.63
C ASN A 109 24.44 -18.43 7.30
N TYR A 110 24.06 -17.67 8.32
CA TYR A 110 23.58 -16.29 8.18
C TYR A 110 24.63 -15.22 8.53
N CYS A 111 25.81 -15.60 9.02
CA CYS A 111 26.89 -14.67 9.32
C CYS A 111 28.06 -14.81 8.35
N CYS A 112 28.50 -13.70 7.78
CA CYS A 112 29.76 -13.62 7.04
C CYS A 112 30.92 -13.39 8.01
N SER A 113 31.82 -14.37 8.10
CA SER A 113 33.06 -14.24 8.86
C SER A 113 34.04 -13.27 8.20
N SER A 114 35.03 -12.83 8.97
CA SER A 114 36.19 -12.05 8.47
C SER A 114 37.00 -12.78 7.38
N HIS A 115 36.76 -14.07 7.15
CA HIS A 115 37.43 -14.89 6.15
C HIS A 115 36.60 -15.10 4.87
N SER A 116 35.51 -14.34 4.68
CA SER A 116 34.63 -14.43 3.51
C SER A 116 33.94 -15.79 3.36
N TRP A 117 33.45 -16.33 4.49
CA TRP A 117 32.64 -17.55 4.54
C TRP A 117 31.39 -17.35 5.40
N CYS A 118 30.26 -17.81 4.89
CA CYS A 118 29.00 -17.88 5.60
C CYS A 118 28.98 -19.02 6.62
N GLY A 119 28.53 -18.73 7.84
CA GLY A 119 28.36 -19.70 8.91
C GLY A 119 27.47 -19.18 10.04
N SER A 120 27.36 -19.93 11.13
CA SER A 120 26.47 -19.62 12.26
C SER A 120 27.10 -19.74 13.64
N THR A 121 28.40 -20.05 13.71
CA THR A 121 29.10 -20.17 15.00
C THR A 121 29.59 -18.81 15.50
N ALA A 122 29.97 -18.71 16.77
CA ALA A 122 30.57 -17.49 17.33
C ALA A 122 31.78 -16.97 16.53
N LYS A 123 32.57 -17.85 15.88
CA LYS A 123 33.66 -17.41 14.99
C LYS A 123 33.20 -16.74 13.70
N HIS A 124 31.95 -16.95 13.31
CA HIS A 124 31.33 -16.33 12.14
C HIS A 124 30.50 -15.11 12.52
N CYS A 125 29.90 -15.07 13.71
CA CYS A 125 28.95 -14.04 14.13
C CYS A 125 29.45 -13.08 15.22
N ASP A 126 30.40 -13.52 16.06
CA ASP A 126 30.92 -12.79 17.22
C ASP A 126 32.43 -12.53 17.07
N CYS A 127 32.85 -11.98 15.93
CA CYS A 127 34.25 -11.60 15.68
C CYS A 127 34.41 -10.16 15.21
N ASP A 128 35.62 -9.64 15.30
CA ASP A 128 35.92 -8.33 14.73
C ASP A 128 35.81 -8.40 13.20
N GLY A 129 34.97 -7.54 12.62
CA GLY A 129 34.72 -7.48 11.18
C GLY A 129 33.81 -8.56 10.57
N CYS A 130 33.09 -9.38 11.35
CA CYS A 130 32.01 -10.20 10.79
C CYS A 130 30.71 -9.40 10.61
N ILE A 131 29.86 -9.90 9.70
CA ILE A 131 28.54 -9.34 9.42
C ILE A 131 27.51 -10.44 9.65
N ASP A 132 26.65 -10.29 10.66
CA ASP A 132 25.48 -11.16 10.84
C ASP A 132 24.30 -10.56 10.07
N TYR A 133 23.78 -11.28 9.07
CA TYR A 133 22.72 -10.78 8.20
C TYR A 133 21.32 -10.96 8.80
N ARG A 134 21.15 -11.70 9.91
CA ARG A 134 19.84 -11.82 10.60
C ARG A 134 19.44 -10.55 11.33
N ILE A 135 20.45 -9.91 11.91
CA ILE A 135 20.33 -8.63 12.58
C ILE A 135 20.70 -7.63 11.52
N THR A 136 19.75 -6.95 10.90
CA THR A 136 20.04 -5.88 9.94
C THR A 136 20.87 -4.82 10.68
N PRO A 137 22.22 -4.78 10.57
CA PRO A 137 22.97 -3.71 11.19
C PRO A 137 22.71 -2.53 10.28
N CYS A 138 22.28 -1.40 10.83
CA CYS A 138 21.99 -0.25 10.00
C CYS A 138 23.29 0.24 9.34
N THR A 139 23.60 -0.28 8.14
CA THR A 139 24.79 0.05 7.36
C THR A 139 24.76 1.51 6.90
N THR A 140 23.59 2.15 6.97
CA THR A 140 23.42 3.58 6.81
C THR A 140 22.53 4.13 7.93
N VAL A 141 23.05 5.12 8.66
CA VAL A 141 22.23 5.94 9.56
C VAL A 141 21.39 6.84 8.66
N ALA A 142 20.07 6.64 8.65
CA ALA A 142 19.19 7.53 7.89
C ALA A 142 19.11 8.90 8.58
N THR A 143 19.10 9.98 7.80
CA THR A 143 18.78 11.31 8.33
C THR A 143 17.27 11.37 8.60
N CYS A 144 16.90 11.31 9.87
CA CYS A 144 15.51 11.44 10.28
C CYS A 144 15.00 12.88 10.16
N ASN A 145 13.68 13.02 10.09
CA ASN A 145 13.02 14.30 10.33
C ASN A 145 13.43 14.85 11.72
N PRO A 146 13.62 16.17 11.91
CA PRO A 146 13.98 16.80 13.19
C PRO A 146 13.19 16.41 14.46
N ARG A 147 12.07 15.68 14.33
CA ARG A 147 11.24 15.20 15.45
C ARG A 147 11.31 13.69 15.69
N ALA A 148 12.11 12.99 14.89
CA ALA A 148 12.33 11.56 14.98
C ALA A 148 13.81 11.30 15.28
N VAL A 149 14.06 10.25 16.04
CA VAL A 149 15.40 9.77 16.39
C VAL A 149 15.62 8.43 15.73
N TRP A 150 16.83 8.23 15.22
CA TRP A 150 17.23 6.97 14.61
C TRP A 150 17.34 5.88 15.67
N ASN A 151 16.57 4.80 15.53
CA ASN A 151 16.73 3.60 16.33
C ASN A 151 17.67 2.63 15.60
N GLU A 152 18.89 2.48 16.11
CA GLU A 152 19.94 1.64 15.53
C GLU A 152 19.66 0.13 15.64
N THR A 153 18.76 -0.28 16.53
CA THR A 153 18.37 -1.69 16.68
C THR A 153 17.21 -2.06 15.77
N ALA A 154 16.30 -1.12 15.50
CA ALA A 154 15.13 -1.32 14.63
C ALA A 154 15.30 -0.77 13.21
N CYS A 155 16.46 -0.16 12.90
CA CYS A 155 16.78 0.54 11.65
C CYS A 155 15.66 1.41 11.11
N LYS A 156 15.03 2.20 11.98
CA LYS A 156 13.96 3.11 11.61
C LYS A 156 14.01 4.39 12.43
N CYS A 157 13.47 5.46 11.87
CA CYS A 157 13.23 6.70 12.59
C CYS A 157 12.01 6.51 13.51
N GLU A 158 12.20 6.72 14.81
CA GLU A 158 11.14 6.63 15.82
C GLU A 158 10.87 8.01 16.42
N CYS A 159 9.60 8.34 16.61
CA CYS A 159 9.21 9.60 17.24
C CYS A 159 9.43 9.52 18.76
N GLU A 160 10.20 10.45 19.34
CA GLU A 160 10.47 10.45 20.78
C GLU A 160 9.24 10.79 21.64
N ASN A 161 8.25 11.48 21.07
CA ASN A 161 7.11 12.02 21.80
C ASN A 161 5.79 11.75 21.05
N VAL A 162 5.32 10.50 21.09
CA VAL A 162 4.03 10.13 20.50
C VAL A 162 2.89 10.75 21.31
N GLU A 163 2.33 11.84 20.80
CA GLU A 163 1.19 12.52 21.41
C GLU A 163 -0.14 11.89 20.97
N ARG A 164 -1.12 11.87 21.90
CA ARG A 164 -2.50 11.54 21.52
C ARG A 164 -3.12 12.73 20.79
N CYS A 165 -3.36 12.57 19.50
CA CYS A 165 -4.01 13.57 18.68
C CYS A 165 -5.45 13.86 19.14
N ASN A 166 -5.82 15.14 19.24
CA ASN A 166 -7.19 15.57 19.52
C ASN A 166 -8.06 15.54 18.24
N SER A 167 -9.38 15.47 18.43
CA SER A 167 -10.40 16.00 17.52
C SER A 167 -10.13 15.72 16.04
N ARG A 168 -10.08 14.43 15.69
CA ARG A 168 -10.03 13.89 14.31
C ARG A 168 -8.68 13.98 13.59
N ALA A 169 -7.64 14.50 14.23
CA ALA A 169 -6.28 14.34 13.72
C ALA A 169 -5.77 12.91 13.97
N VAL A 170 -4.88 12.44 13.11
CA VAL A 170 -4.21 11.14 13.19
C VAL A 170 -2.71 11.37 13.24
N TRP A 171 -2.04 10.58 14.07
CA TRP A 171 -0.60 10.63 14.18
C TRP A 171 0.04 10.17 12.87
N ASN A 172 0.92 11.00 12.32
CA ASN A 172 1.74 10.67 11.17
C ASN A 172 3.13 10.27 11.68
N GLU A 173 3.47 9.00 11.47
CA GLU A 173 4.72 8.40 11.93
C GLU A 173 5.95 8.89 11.14
N ASP A 174 5.78 9.33 9.90
CA ASP A 174 6.87 9.88 9.08
C ASP A 174 7.22 11.32 9.50
N THR A 175 6.19 12.12 9.82
CA THR A 175 6.38 13.52 10.19
C THR A 175 6.52 13.76 11.69
N CYS A 176 6.16 12.77 12.52
CA CYS A 176 5.99 12.88 13.97
C CYS A 176 5.08 14.07 14.35
N LYS A 177 3.93 14.17 13.68
CA LYS A 177 2.91 15.21 13.92
C LYS A 177 1.51 14.64 13.82
N CYS A 178 0.56 15.29 14.49
CA CYS A 178 -0.85 15.06 14.27
C CYS A 178 -1.30 15.74 12.98
N ASP A 179 -1.49 14.96 11.93
CA ASP A 179 -2.03 15.43 10.66
C ASP A 179 -3.52 15.12 10.57
N CYS A 180 -4.28 15.98 9.90
CA CYS A 180 -5.66 15.63 9.58
C CYS A 180 -5.64 14.46 8.57
N ARG A 181 -6.48 13.43 8.79
CA ARG A 181 -6.78 12.43 7.74
C ARG A 181 -7.11 13.13 6.43
N PRO A 182 -6.90 12.49 5.26
CA PRO A 182 -7.29 13.06 3.98
C PRO A 182 -8.78 13.41 4.00
N LEU A 183 -9.06 14.69 4.29
CA LEU A 183 -10.39 15.26 4.43
C LEU A 183 -10.66 16.05 3.17
N GLN A 184 -11.43 15.46 2.26
CA GLN A 184 -12.04 16.22 1.17
C GLN A 184 -13.18 17.05 1.77
N CYS A 185 -12.88 18.27 2.19
CA CYS A 185 -13.91 19.22 2.58
C CYS A 185 -14.86 19.47 1.39
N LEU A 186 -16.16 19.63 1.67
CA LEU A 186 -17.12 20.03 0.65
C LEU A 186 -16.67 21.33 -0.05
N PRO A 187 -16.98 21.51 -1.35
CA PRO A 187 -16.57 22.70 -2.09
C PRO A 187 -16.98 24.01 -1.39
N GLY A 188 -16.01 24.84 -1.05
CA GLY A 188 -16.20 26.12 -0.37
C GLY A 188 -15.85 26.11 1.13
N TYR A 189 -15.73 24.94 1.75
CA TYR A 189 -15.23 24.80 3.11
C TYR A 189 -13.70 24.74 3.13
N LYS A 190 -13.09 25.32 4.17
CA LYS A 190 -11.64 25.24 4.40
C LYS A 190 -11.35 24.41 5.64
N LEU A 191 -10.42 23.45 5.52
CA LEU A 191 -9.95 22.65 6.64
C LEU A 191 -9.19 23.56 7.62
N ASN A 192 -9.53 23.47 8.90
CA ASN A 192 -8.69 24.04 9.96
C ASN A 192 -7.63 22.99 10.34
N PRO A 193 -6.32 23.29 10.20
CA PRO A 193 -5.26 22.31 10.41
C PRO A 193 -5.07 21.91 11.88
N THR A 194 -5.55 22.72 12.83
CA THR A 194 -5.42 22.45 14.27
C THR A 194 -6.59 21.62 14.81
N THR A 195 -7.81 21.88 14.31
CA THR A 195 -9.03 21.20 14.81
C THR A 195 -9.57 20.14 13.86
N CYS A 196 -8.96 19.96 12.68
CA CYS A 196 -9.44 19.09 11.60
C CYS A 196 -10.93 19.23 11.27
N HIS A 197 -11.46 20.45 11.42
CA HIS A 197 -12.85 20.77 11.10
C HIS A 197 -12.90 21.62 9.84
N CYS A 198 -13.74 21.21 8.89
CA CYS A 198 -14.07 22.02 7.71
C CYS A 198 -14.93 23.21 8.16
N LYS A 199 -14.36 24.42 8.10
CA LYS A 199 -15.07 25.66 8.44
C LYS A 199 -15.47 26.40 7.18
N CYS A 200 -16.72 26.86 7.17
CA CYS A 200 -17.25 27.73 6.15
C CYS A 200 -17.29 29.17 6.68
N LYS A 201 -16.59 30.10 6.01
CA LYS A 201 -16.71 31.53 6.34
C LYS A 201 -17.98 32.08 5.69
N LYS A 202 -18.87 32.70 6.47
CA LYS A 202 -20.05 33.40 5.93
C LYS A 202 -19.58 34.46 4.94
N LYS A 203 -20.14 34.46 3.74
CA LYS A 203 -19.85 35.45 2.70
C LYS A 203 -21.11 36.28 2.44
N THR A 204 -20.90 37.54 2.08
CA THR A 204 -21.95 38.39 1.54
C THR A 204 -22.22 37.92 0.11
N CYS A 205 -23.50 37.69 -0.21
CA CYS A 205 -23.90 37.24 -1.54
C CYS A 205 -24.36 38.41 -2.41
N PRO A 206 -24.25 38.31 -3.74
CA PRO A 206 -24.85 39.27 -4.66
C PRO A 206 -26.36 39.40 -4.45
N ALA A 207 -26.94 40.51 -4.93
CA ALA A 207 -28.39 40.73 -4.85
C ALA A 207 -29.17 39.57 -5.48
N GLY A 208 -30.22 39.08 -4.79
CA GLY A 208 -31.01 37.91 -5.22
C GLY A 208 -30.50 36.56 -4.69
N PHE A 209 -29.26 36.49 -4.19
CA PHE A 209 -28.68 35.27 -3.63
C PHE A 209 -28.69 35.27 -2.10
N VAL A 210 -28.93 34.09 -1.52
CA VAL A 210 -28.87 33.82 -0.08
C VAL A 210 -27.74 32.84 0.19
N PHE A 211 -26.95 33.13 1.22
CA PHE A 211 -25.86 32.26 1.64
C PHE A 211 -26.38 30.96 2.23
N ASP A 212 -26.06 29.83 1.58
CA ASP A 212 -26.32 28.51 2.09
C ASP A 212 -25.13 28.02 2.92
N LYS A 213 -25.35 27.87 4.24
CA LYS A 213 -24.34 27.32 5.15
C LYS A 213 -24.01 25.87 4.84
N SER A 214 -24.95 25.07 4.35
CA SER A 214 -24.77 23.63 4.08
C SER A 214 -23.82 23.39 2.91
N CYS A 215 -23.93 24.20 1.86
CA CYS A 215 -23.08 24.10 0.66
C CYS A 215 -21.93 25.11 0.64
N CYS A 216 -21.82 25.99 1.64
CA CYS A 216 -20.88 27.11 1.69
C CYS A 216 -20.83 27.99 0.42
N LYS A 217 -22.00 28.19 -0.20
CA LYS A 217 -22.16 28.90 -1.48
C LYS A 217 -23.39 29.80 -1.45
N CYS A 218 -23.41 30.80 -2.32
CA CYS A 218 -24.58 31.64 -2.55
C CYS A 218 -25.53 30.89 -3.48
N LYS A 219 -26.80 30.73 -3.08
CA LYS A 219 -27.86 30.11 -3.89
C LYS A 219 -29.04 31.07 -4.05
N CYS A 220 -29.85 30.87 -5.08
CA CYS A 220 -31.10 31.62 -5.18
C CYS A 220 -32.03 31.32 -4.00
N ARG A 221 -32.77 32.34 -3.56
CA ARG A 221 -33.85 32.14 -2.59
C ARG A 221 -34.91 31.26 -3.24
N ARG A 222 -35.09 30.05 -2.71
CA ARG A 222 -36.06 29.06 -3.22
C ARG A 222 -37.45 29.72 -3.19
N PHE A 223 -38.12 29.78 -4.33
CA PHE A 223 -39.41 30.44 -4.65
C PHE A 223 -39.29 31.70 -5.52
N SER A 224 -39.35 31.46 -6.84
CA SER A 224 -39.87 32.44 -7.79
C SER A 224 -40.69 31.66 -8.81
N GLU A 225 -42.01 31.63 -8.62
CA GLU A 225 -42.93 31.32 -9.72
C GLU A 225 -42.86 32.52 -10.67
N CYS A 226 -42.14 32.35 -11.77
CA CYS A 226 -42.06 33.38 -12.79
C CYS A 226 -43.40 33.50 -13.51
N GLY A 227 -43.76 34.72 -13.94
CA GLY A 227 -45.00 34.96 -14.67
C GLY A 227 -45.03 34.23 -16.02
N ALA A 228 -46.21 34.15 -16.63
CA ALA A 228 -46.38 33.51 -17.93
C ALA A 228 -45.41 34.08 -18.98
N GLY A 229 -44.61 33.21 -19.61
CA GLY A 229 -43.61 33.58 -20.62
C GLY A 229 -42.22 33.95 -20.09
N GLN A 230 -41.99 33.81 -18.78
CA GLN A 230 -40.67 34.02 -18.17
C GLN A 230 -40.05 32.70 -17.72
N TYR A 231 -38.72 32.63 -17.73
CA TYR A 231 -37.96 31.52 -17.15
C TYR A 231 -37.10 32.03 -16.00
N PHE A 232 -36.87 31.17 -15.01
CA PHE A 232 -36.02 31.51 -13.88
C PHE A 232 -34.55 31.26 -14.22
N SER A 233 -33.74 32.31 -14.25
CA SER A 233 -32.29 32.20 -14.44
C SER A 233 -31.60 31.84 -13.13
N LYS A 234 -30.88 30.71 -13.12
CA LYS A 234 -30.09 30.25 -11.96
C LYS A 234 -28.80 31.07 -11.78
N GLU A 235 -28.42 31.87 -12.78
CA GLU A 235 -27.19 32.68 -12.81
C GLU A 235 -27.42 34.09 -12.27
N THR A 236 -28.61 34.65 -12.46
CA THR A 236 -28.99 35.99 -11.97
C THR A 236 -29.95 35.93 -10.79
N CYS A 237 -30.57 34.78 -10.55
CA CYS A 237 -31.69 34.59 -9.62
C CYS A 237 -32.88 35.53 -9.91
N GLN A 238 -33.13 35.81 -11.19
CA GLN A 238 -34.21 36.66 -11.67
C GLN A 238 -35.07 35.93 -12.71
N CYS A 239 -36.30 36.40 -12.91
CA CYS A 239 -37.17 35.95 -13.99
C CYS A 239 -36.84 36.75 -15.24
N GLU A 240 -36.37 36.07 -16.28
CA GLU A 240 -35.96 36.68 -17.54
C GLU A 240 -36.93 36.29 -18.65
N THR A 241 -37.08 37.16 -19.63
CA THR A 241 -37.83 36.92 -20.86
C THR A 241 -36.83 36.53 -21.94
N GLY A 242 -36.89 35.29 -22.45
CA GLY A 242 -35.89 34.80 -23.43
C GLY A 242 -36.54 34.08 -24.61
N PHE A 243 -36.09 34.47 -25.81
CA PHE A 243 -36.29 33.70 -27.04
C PHE A 243 -35.39 32.46 -26.99
N ILE A 244 -35.96 31.29 -27.25
CA ILE A 244 -35.18 30.05 -27.42
C ILE A 244 -34.42 30.17 -28.75
N THR A 245 -33.15 30.55 -28.72
CA THR A 245 -32.25 30.23 -29.85
C THR A 245 -31.79 28.79 -29.65
N VAL A 246 -32.43 27.87 -30.35
CA VAL A 246 -31.89 26.52 -30.55
C VAL A 246 -30.78 26.66 -31.59
N SER A 247 -29.53 26.48 -31.16
CA SER A 247 -28.36 26.33 -32.03
C SER A 247 -27.84 24.92 -31.93
#